data_AF-A0A1Q3AM70-F1
#
_entry.id   AF-A0A1Q3AM70-F1
#
_cell.length_a   1.000
_cell.length_b   1.000
_cell.length_c   1.000
_cell.angle_alpha   90.00
_cell.angle_beta   90.00
_cell.angle_gamma   90.00
#
_symmetry.space_group_name_H-M   'P 1'
#
loop_
_entity.id
_entity.type
_entity.pdbx_description
1 polymer ?
#
loop_
_entity_poly.entity_id
_entity_poly.type
_entity_poly.pdbx_seq_one_letter_code
_entity_poly.pdbx_strand_id
1 'polypeptide(L)'
;LFVLKATIYKDLLDHIHDTKSPNEAWDMLSTLFLKKNGARLQMLENEIGSIVQGNLSISNYFMKVKMICQEMAQLDKEAKISDARQRRIIIRGLKQEYKGF
;
A
#
# COMPACT_ATOMS: atom_id res chain seq x y z
N LEU A 1 15.88 20.73 7.80
CA LEU A 1 16.70 19.61 7.26
C LEU A 1 16.76 18.38 8.18
N PHE A 2 16.70 18.50 9.51
CA PHE A 2 16.87 17.36 10.43
C PHE A 2 15.74 16.32 10.37
N VAL A 3 14.49 16.76 10.14
CA VAL A 3 13.33 15.87 10.07
C VAL A 3 13.34 14.99 8.81
N LEU A 4 13.72 15.55 7.66
CA LEU A 4 13.94 14.79 6.42
C LEU A 4 15.09 13.77 6.58
N LYS A 5 16.16 14.14 7.30
CA LYS A 5 17.32 13.28 7.54
C LYS A 5 17.00 12.05 8.43
N ALA A 6 15.95 12.12 9.25
CA ALA A 6 15.56 11.02 10.14
C ALA A 6 14.62 9.99 9.50
N THR A 7 13.86 10.36 8.47
CA THR A 7 12.89 9.50 7.78
C THR A 7 13.35 8.98 6.42
N ILE A 8 14.39 9.56 5.84
CA ILE A 8 14.84 9.26 4.48
C ILE A 8 15.99 8.25 4.49
N TYR A 9 15.78 7.16 3.74
CA TYR A 9 16.73 6.06 3.51
C TYR A 9 18.12 6.57 3.06
N LYS A 10 19.19 5.85 3.41
CA LYS A 10 20.58 6.18 3.03
C LYS A 10 20.75 6.35 1.51
N ASP A 11 20.10 5.48 0.73
CA ASP A 11 20.10 5.52 -0.75
C ASP A 11 19.53 6.83 -1.34
N LEU A 12 18.60 7.47 -0.63
CA LEU A 12 18.01 8.75 -1.07
C LEU A 12 18.97 9.92 -0.83
N LEU A 13 19.79 9.86 0.23
CA LEU A 13 20.80 10.87 0.51
C LEU A 13 21.92 10.85 -0.54
N ASP A 14 22.35 9.66 -0.94
CA ASP A 14 23.39 9.50 -1.96
C ASP A 14 22.93 10.04 -3.32
N HIS A 15 21.65 9.86 -3.68
CA HIS A 15 21.09 10.36 -4.94
C HIS A 15 20.82 11.86 -4.95
N ILE A 16 20.47 12.46 -3.81
CA ILE A 16 20.24 13.91 -3.70
C ILE A 16 21.57 14.68 -3.67
N HIS A 17 22.63 14.10 -3.10
CA HIS A 17 23.96 14.71 -3.01
C HIS A 17 24.51 15.13 -4.39
N ASP A 18 24.21 14.36 -5.42
CA ASP A 18 24.75 14.57 -6.77
C ASP A 18 23.92 15.54 -7.63
N THR A 19 22.83 16.09 -7.10
CA THR A 19 21.95 17.03 -7.82
C THR A 19 22.51 18.45 -7.80
N LYS A 20 22.47 19.14 -8.95
CA LYS A 20 23.12 20.46 -9.11
C LYS A 20 22.21 21.61 -8.72
N SER A 21 20.90 21.36 -8.57
CA SER A 21 19.92 22.35 -8.17
C SER A 21 18.84 21.77 -7.25
N PRO A 22 18.20 22.61 -6.39
CA PRO A 22 17.07 22.18 -5.56
C PRO A 22 15.88 21.62 -6.36
N ASN A 23 15.67 22.10 -7.59
CA ASN A 23 14.60 21.59 -8.46
C ASN A 23 14.89 20.17 -8.93
N GLU A 24 16.14 19.89 -9.37
CA GLU A 24 16.57 18.53 -9.73
C GLU A 24 16.46 17.56 -8.56
N ALA A 25 16.84 17.99 -7.35
CA ALA A 25 16.66 17.21 -6.12
C ALA A 25 15.19 16.85 -5.89
N TRP A 26 14.28 17.82 -6.05
CA TRP A 26 12.85 17.62 -5.88
C TRP A 26 12.23 16.69 -6.93
N ASP A 27 12.63 16.84 -8.19
CA ASP A 27 12.15 15.99 -9.29
C ASP A 27 12.63 14.54 -9.14
N MET A 28 13.88 14.36 -8.70
CA MET A 28 14.45 13.04 -8.41
C MET A 28 13.74 12.39 -7.22
N LEU A 29 13.52 13.15 -6.13
CA LEU A 29 12.72 12.71 -4.99
C LEU A 29 11.32 12.26 -5.44
N SER A 30 10.63 13.11 -6.19
CA SER A 30 9.29 12.84 -6.69
C SER A 30 9.26 11.57 -7.53
N THR A 31 10.23 11.38 -8.42
CA THR A 31 10.36 10.18 -9.25
C THR A 31 10.58 8.91 -8.42
N LEU A 32 11.47 8.97 -7.41
CA LEU A 32 11.75 7.84 -6.52
C LEU A 32 10.52 7.47 -5.68
N PHE A 33 9.82 8.46 -5.14
CA PHE A 33 8.58 8.24 -4.39
C PHE A 33 7.47 7.68 -5.28
N LEU A 34 7.29 8.19 -6.50
CA LEU A 34 6.33 7.63 -7.46
C LEU A 34 6.62 6.16 -7.77
N LYS A 35 7.89 5.83 -8.07
CA LYS A 35 8.30 4.43 -8.33
C LYS A 35 8.05 3.52 -7.14
N LYS A 36 8.42 3.97 -5.93
CA LYS A 36 8.23 3.21 -4.69
C LYS A 36 6.74 3.01 -4.38
N ASN A 37 5.93 4.04 -4.53
CA ASN A 37 4.48 3.98 -4.33
C ASN A 37 3.83 3.04 -5.34
N GLY A 38 4.23 3.09 -6.62
CA GLY A 38 3.73 2.18 -7.66
C GLY A 38 4.05 0.71 -7.35
N ALA A 39 5.29 0.41 -6.96
CA ALA A 39 5.67 -0.96 -6.55
C ALA A 39 4.88 -1.42 -5.32
N ARG A 40 4.72 -0.56 -4.31
CA ARG A 40 3.94 -0.88 -3.11
C ARG A 40 2.46 -1.10 -3.44
N LEU A 41 1.90 -0.29 -4.32
CA LEU A 41 0.52 -0.44 -4.78
C LEU A 41 0.30 -1.79 -5.45
N GLN A 42 1.18 -2.18 -6.38
CA GLN A 42 1.11 -3.49 -7.03
C GLN A 42 1.21 -4.66 -6.03
N MET A 43 2.07 -4.55 -5.00
CA MET A 43 2.15 -5.56 -3.95
C MET A 43 0.82 -5.69 -3.18
N LEU A 44 0.19 -4.57 -2.83
CA LEU A 44 -1.09 -4.55 -2.13
C LEU A 44 -2.23 -5.09 -3.00
N GLU A 45 -2.23 -4.80 -4.30
CA GLU A 45 -3.19 -5.36 -5.27
C GLU A 45 -3.10 -6.89 -5.36
N ASN A 46 -1.88 -7.42 -5.35
CA ASN A 46 -1.66 -8.87 -5.33
C ASN A 46 -2.10 -9.49 -3.99
N GLU A 47 -1.80 -8.81 -2.87
CA GLU A 47 -2.18 -9.27 -1.54
C GLU A 47 -3.71 -9.30 -1.39
N ILE A 48 -4.41 -8.23 -1.79
CA ILE A 48 -5.88 -8.17 -1.71
C ILE A 48 -6.55 -9.14 -2.69
N GLY A 49 -5.95 -9.38 -3.87
CA GLY A 49 -6.45 -10.30 -4.87
C GLY A 49 -6.37 -11.78 -4.46
N SER A 50 -5.40 -12.12 -3.61
CA SER A 50 -5.17 -13.48 -3.11
C SER A 50 -5.63 -13.69 -1.65
N ILE A 51 -6.26 -12.69 -1.04
CA ILE A 51 -6.55 -12.73 0.39
C ILE A 51 -7.66 -13.73 0.73
N VAL A 52 -7.37 -14.58 1.72
CA VAL A 52 -8.32 -15.53 2.31
C VAL A 52 -8.24 -15.45 3.83
N GLN A 53 -9.30 -15.84 4.52
CA GLN A 53 -9.33 -15.86 5.99
C GLN A 53 -8.24 -16.78 6.55
N GLY A 54 -7.98 -17.93 5.92
CA GLY A 54 -6.91 -18.85 6.32
C GLY A 54 -7.04 -19.24 7.79
N ASN A 55 -5.98 -19.09 8.59
CA ASN A 55 -6.01 -19.37 10.04
C ASN A 55 -6.39 -18.16 10.89
N LEU A 56 -6.70 -17.01 10.28
CA LEU A 56 -7.06 -15.80 11.02
C LEU A 56 -8.46 -15.94 11.64
N SER A 57 -8.65 -15.29 12.79
CA SER A 57 -9.99 -14.98 13.29
C SER A 57 -10.72 -14.09 12.28
N ILE A 58 -12.06 -14.11 12.29
CA ILE A 58 -12.86 -13.24 11.42
C ILE A 58 -12.44 -11.78 11.61
N SER A 59 -12.35 -11.31 12.85
CA SER A 59 -11.95 -9.93 13.15
C SER A 59 -10.61 -9.55 12.54
N ASN A 60 -9.59 -10.41 12.69
CA ASN A 60 -8.26 -10.16 12.13
C ASN A 60 -8.25 -10.19 10.60
N TYR A 61 -9.06 -11.05 9.97
CA TYR A 61 -9.23 -11.08 8.52
C TYR A 61 -9.85 -9.77 8.00
N PHE A 62 -10.96 -9.33 8.61
CA PHE A 62 -11.61 -8.06 8.25
C PHE A 62 -10.68 -6.86 8.46
N MET A 63 -9.96 -6.84 9.58
CA MET A 63 -9.00 -5.78 9.88
C MET A 63 -7.88 -5.74 8.83
N LYS A 64 -7.36 -6.91 8.43
CA LYS A 64 -6.33 -7.00 7.38
C LYS A 64 -6.83 -6.46 6.04
N VAL A 65 -8.02 -6.88 5.59
CA VAL A 65 -8.66 -6.36 4.37
C VAL A 65 -8.80 -4.83 4.44
N LYS A 66 -9.28 -4.31 5.57
CA LYS A 66 -9.48 -2.88 5.80
C LYS A 66 -8.15 -2.11 5.72
N MET A 67 -7.10 -2.61 6.39
CA MET A 67 -5.78 -1.98 6.39
C MET A 67 -5.20 -1.90 4.98
N ILE A 68 -5.27 -2.97 4.19
CA ILE A 68 -4.79 -2.98 2.79
C ILE A 68 -5.57 -1.96 1.96
N CYS A 69 -6.91 -1.94 2.05
CA CYS A 69 -7.74 -0.99 1.30
C CYS A 69 -7.45 0.47 1.68
N GLN A 70 -7.19 0.74 2.96
CA GLN A 70 -6.82 2.07 3.46
C GLN A 70 -5.45 2.50 2.96
N GLU A 71 -4.46 1.60 2.98
CA GLU A 71 -3.11 1.88 2.49
C GLU A 71 -3.12 2.16 0.98
N MET A 72 -3.86 1.37 0.19
CA MET A 72 -4.02 1.61 -1.25
C MET A 72 -4.62 3.00 -1.52
N ALA A 73 -5.66 3.40 -0.78
CA ALA A 73 -6.29 4.72 -0.92
C ALA A 73 -5.39 5.89 -0.47
N GLN A 74 -4.40 5.64 0.39
CA GLN A 74 -3.39 6.62 0.79
C GLN A 74 -2.28 6.77 -0.26
N LEU A 75 -1.93 5.68 -0.95
CA LEU A 75 -0.92 5.67 -2.01
C LEU A 75 -1.44 6.28 -3.31
N ASP A 76 -2.68 5.97 -3.68
CA ASP A 76 -3.35 6.49 -4.86
C ASP A 76 -4.87 6.58 -4.63
N LYS A 77 -5.44 7.77 -4.81
CA LYS A 77 -6.88 8.02 -4.63
C LYS A 77 -7.73 7.25 -5.64
N GLU A 78 -7.22 7.06 -6.85
CA GLU A 78 -7.92 6.32 -7.91
C GLU A 78 -7.87 4.81 -7.67
N ALA A 79 -6.90 4.32 -6.89
CA ALA A 79 -6.81 2.92 -6.50
C ALA A 79 -7.78 2.52 -5.37
N LYS A 80 -8.65 3.44 -4.92
CA LYS A 80 -9.62 3.17 -3.85
C LYS A 80 -10.57 2.05 -4.25
N ILE A 81 -10.56 0.98 -3.46
CA ILE A 81 -11.49 -0.14 -3.62
C ILE A 81 -12.88 0.29 -3.13
N SER A 82 -13.89 0.20 -4.01
CA SER A 82 -15.28 0.49 -3.66
C SER A 82 -15.83 -0.46 -2.59
N ASP A 83 -16.73 0.03 -1.75
CA ASP A 83 -17.34 -0.76 -0.67
C ASP A 83 -17.98 -2.06 -1.18
N ALA A 84 -18.62 -2.01 -2.36
CA ALA A 84 -19.19 -3.20 -2.99
C ALA A 84 -18.12 -4.23 -3.36
N ARG A 85 -16.95 -3.79 -3.85
CA ARG A 85 -15.83 -4.68 -4.15
C ARG A 85 -15.19 -5.22 -2.86
N GLN A 86 -15.05 -4.39 -1.81
CA GLN A 86 -14.56 -4.84 -0.50
C GLN A 86 -15.45 -5.95 0.08
N ARG A 87 -16.77 -5.76 0.08
CA ARG A 87 -17.73 -6.79 0.53
C ARG A 87 -17.57 -8.10 -0.24
N ARG A 88 -17.41 -8.05 -1.56
CA ARG A 88 -17.19 -9.26 -2.38
C ARG A 88 -15.88 -9.97 -2.04
N ILE A 89 -14.79 -9.22 -1.82
CA ILE A 89 -13.48 -9.78 -1.43
C ILE A 89 -13.63 -10.53 -0.10
N ILE A 90 -14.22 -9.87 0.90
CA ILE A 90 -14.44 -10.44 2.23
C ILE A 90 -15.24 -11.74 2.11
N ILE A 91 -16.42 -11.70 1.50
CA ILE A 91 -17.32 -12.87 1.41
C ILE A 91 -16.63 -14.04 0.69
N ARG A 92 -15.89 -13.78 -0.38
CA ARG A 92 -15.18 -14.83 -1.15
C ARG A 92 -14.04 -15.47 -0.36
N GLY A 93 -13.33 -14.69 0.45
CA GLY A 93 -12.18 -15.17 1.22
C GLY A 93 -12.54 -15.84 2.56
N LEU A 94 -13.80 -15.79 3.01
CA LEU A 94 -14.23 -16.45 4.24
C LEU A 94 -14.04 -17.98 4.18
N LYS A 95 -13.76 -18.58 5.34
CA LYS A 95 -13.74 -20.04 5.52
C LYS A 95 -15.09 -20.66 5.18
N GLN A 96 -15.05 -21.94 4.80
CA GLN A 96 -16.25 -22.72 4.46
C GLN A 96 -17.27 -22.78 5.59
N GLU A 97 -16.84 -22.74 6.85
CA GLU A 97 -17.72 -22.71 8.03
C GLU A 97 -18.70 -21.52 8.06
N TYR A 98 -18.42 -20.45 7.29
CA TYR A 98 -19.29 -19.27 7.18
C TYR A 98 -20.09 -19.22 5.87
N LYS A 99 -19.95 -20.19 4.96
CA LYS A 99 -20.62 -20.20 3.65
C LYS A 99 -21.99 -20.89 3.65
N GLY A 100 -22.47 -21.34 4.82
CA GLY A 100 -23.70 -22.12 4.99
C GLY A 100 -24.98 -21.30 5.19
N PHE A 101 -25.02 -20.03 4.79
CA PHE A 101 -26.23 -19.20 4.81
C PHE A 101 -26.78 -19.03 3.39
#